data_AF-A0A6P4IEY1-F1
#
_entry.id   AF-A0A6P4IEY1-F1
#
_cell.length_a   1.000
_cell.length_b   1.000
_cell.length_c   1.000
_cell.angle_alpha   90.00
_cell.angle_beta   90.00
_cell.angle_gamma   90.00
#
_symmetry.space_group_name_H-M   'P 1'
#
loop_
_entity.id
_entity.type
_entity.pdbx_description
1 polymer ?
#
loop_
_entity_poly.entity_id
_entity_poly.type
_entity_poly.pdbx_seq_one_letter_code
_entity_poly.pdbx_strand_id
1 'polypeptide(L)'
;MAQAVLRLPYPNDCHRYYEKSLMSCPPNFHWNDLLKRCEIQTLGGCVFNDTQWDSTSPPVTEAVNLPAICDKKLGQLIPYPGDCTRFIHCDYLPFVKTCPQYLFWNSLLLTCDKICV
;
A
#
# COMPACT_ATOMS: atom_id res chain seq x y z
N MET A 1 -2.65 16.45 -13.67
CA MET A 1 -3.35 15.16 -13.55
C MET A 1 -4.08 14.91 -14.87
N ALA A 2 -3.44 14.23 -15.83
CA ALA A 2 -4.03 14.01 -17.15
C ALA A 2 -4.84 12.72 -17.11
N GLN A 3 -6.17 12.84 -17.01
CA GLN A 3 -7.08 11.72 -17.05
C GLN A 3 -7.34 11.37 -18.52
N ALA A 4 -6.80 10.23 -18.98
CA ALA A 4 -7.07 9.76 -20.34
C ALA A 4 -8.48 9.16 -20.38
N VAL A 5 -9.37 9.78 -21.16
CA VAL A 5 -10.75 9.33 -21.33
C VAL A 5 -10.92 8.86 -22.77
N LEU A 6 -11.23 7.57 -22.95
CA LEU A 6 -11.53 6.96 -24.24
C LEU A 6 -13.05 6.84 -24.40
N ARG A 7 -13.58 7.36 -25.51
CA ARG A 7 -15.00 7.24 -25.86
C ARG A 7 -15.16 6.37 -27.09
N LEU A 8 -16.04 5.37 -26.99
CA LEU A 8 -16.28 4.36 -28.03
C LEU A 8 -17.76 4.38 -28.44
N PRO A 9 -18.10 4.22 -29.73
CA PRO A 9 -19.48 4.18 -30.18
C PRO A 9 -20.22 2.94 -29.64
N TYR A 10 -21.50 3.08 -29.34
CA TYR A 10 -22.35 1.95 -28.94
C TYR A 10 -22.96 1.26 -30.18
N PRO A 11 -22.93 -0.08 -30.28
CA PRO A 11 -23.48 -0.77 -31.43
C PRO A 11 -25.01 -0.58 -31.51
N ASN A 12 -25.51 -0.24 -32.69
CA ASN A 12 -26.94 -0.09 -33.02
C ASN A 12 -27.72 1.03 -32.28
N ASP A 13 -27.06 1.94 -31.56
CA ASP A 13 -27.71 3.11 -30.96
C ASP A 13 -26.81 4.36 -31.08
N CYS A 14 -27.19 5.29 -31.96
CA CYS A 14 -26.44 6.53 -32.22
C CYS A 14 -26.49 7.55 -31.07
N HIS A 15 -27.34 7.33 -30.07
CA HIS A 15 -27.50 8.22 -28.91
C HIS A 15 -26.70 7.74 -27.70
N ARG A 16 -25.94 6.63 -27.82
CA ARG A 16 -25.16 6.04 -26.74
C ARG A 16 -23.69 5.88 -27.13
N TYR A 17 -22.81 5.98 -26.14
CA TYR A 17 -21.39 5.70 -26.27
C TYR A 17 -20.87 5.10 -24.95
N TYR A 18 -19.79 4.32 -25.02
CA TYR A 18 -19.06 3.86 -23.85
C TYR A 18 -17.97 4.86 -23.49
N GLU A 19 -17.83 5.17 -22.20
CA GLU A 19 -16.73 5.98 -21.68
C GLU A 19 -15.84 5.11 -20.79
N LYS A 20 -14.55 5.02 -21.13
CA LYS A 20 -13.53 4.35 -20.34
C LYS A 20 -12.53 5.39 -19.85
N SER A 21 -12.47 5.59 -18.55
CA SER A 21 -11.52 6.50 -17.91
C SER A 21 -10.33 5.72 -17.35
N LEU A 22 -9.12 6.23 -17.62
CA LEU A 22 -7.90 5.75 -16.99
C LEU A 22 -7.69 6.52 -15.70
N MET A 23 -7.72 5.80 -14.58
CA MET A 23 -7.47 6.34 -13.25
C MET A 23 -6.12 5.87 -12.77
N SER A 24 -5.30 6.81 -12.30
CA SER A 24 -4.05 6.49 -11.61
C SER A 24 -4.36 6.15 -10.16
N CYS A 25 -3.74 5.08 -9.65
CA CYS A 25 -3.79 4.81 -8.21
C CYS A 25 -3.03 5.91 -7.43
N PRO A 26 -3.42 6.15 -6.16
CA PRO A 26 -2.64 7.00 -5.27
C PRO A 26 -1.17 6.55 -5.16
N PRO A 27 -0.25 7.44 -4.78
CA PRO A 27 1.15 7.08 -4.58
C PRO A 27 1.26 5.91 -3.57
N ASN A 28 2.08 4.90 -3.88
CA ASN A 28 2.30 3.66 -3.13
C ASN A 28 1.16 2.62 -3.17
N PHE A 29 0.15 2.79 -4.04
CA PHE A 29 -0.89 1.79 -4.27
C PHE A 29 -0.86 1.29 -5.72
N HIS A 30 -1.07 -0.01 -5.91
CA HIS A 30 -1.06 -0.70 -7.18
C HIS A 30 -2.43 -1.26 -7.51
N TRP A 31 -2.81 -1.29 -8.79
CA TRP A 31 -4.08 -1.90 -9.19
C TRP A 31 -4.04 -3.41 -8.91
N ASN A 32 -4.99 -3.90 -8.11
CA ASN A 32 -5.20 -5.32 -7.91
C ASN A 32 -6.41 -5.78 -8.72
N ASP A 33 -6.18 -6.53 -9.80
CA ASP A 33 -7.26 -6.97 -10.68
C ASP A 33 -8.20 -8.01 -10.05
N LEU A 34 -7.71 -8.81 -9.09
CA LEU A 34 -8.53 -9.79 -8.37
C LEU A 34 -9.55 -9.10 -7.48
N LEU A 35 -9.14 -8.03 -6.81
CA LEU A 35 -9.98 -7.27 -5.85
C LEU A 35 -10.62 -6.01 -6.47
N LYS A 36 -10.35 -5.75 -7.75
CA LYS A 36 -10.83 -4.59 -8.51
C LYS A 36 -10.63 -3.26 -7.77
N ARG A 37 -9.48 -3.11 -7.10
CA ARG A 37 -9.15 -1.92 -6.31
C ARG A 37 -7.64 -1.66 -6.28
N CYS A 38 -7.26 -0.41 -6.01
CA CYS A 38 -5.87 -0.09 -5.69
C CYS A 38 -5.53 -0.63 -4.29
N GLU A 39 -4.45 -1.41 -4.20
CA GLU A 39 -3.98 -2.07 -3.00
C GLU A 39 -2.45 -2.00 -2.92
N ILE A 40 -1.91 -2.15 -1.71
CA ILE A 40 -0.48 -2.02 -1.43
C ILE A 40 0.30 -3.24 -1.98
N GLN A 41 -0.34 -4.40 -2.09
CA GLN A 41 0.29 -5.65 -2.52
C GLN A 41 0.08 -5.88 -4.01
N THR A 42 1.16 -6.15 -4.74
CA THR A 42 1.21 -6.47 -6.18
C THR A 42 0.67 -7.87 -6.51
N LEU A 43 -0.34 -8.34 -5.78
CA LEU A 43 -0.97 -9.65 -6.00
C LEU A 43 -1.85 -9.67 -7.26
N GLY A 44 -2.13 -8.51 -7.84
CA GLY A 44 -2.97 -8.38 -9.03
C GLY A 44 -2.21 -8.00 -10.30
N GLY A 45 -1.33 -8.89 -10.76
CA GLY A 45 -1.12 -9.13 -12.21
C GLY A 45 -0.76 -7.96 -13.12
N CYS A 46 -0.27 -6.81 -12.63
CA CYS A 46 0.28 -5.79 -13.51
C CYS A 46 1.69 -6.20 -13.96
N VAL A 47 1.75 -6.96 -15.06
CA VAL A 47 3.01 -7.28 -15.76
C VAL A 47 3.46 -6.01 -16.49
N PHE A 48 4.42 -5.30 -15.92
CA PHE A 48 5.14 -4.24 -16.65
C PHE A 48 6.21 -4.91 -17.50
N ASN A 49 5.91 -5.14 -18.79
CA ASN A 49 6.92 -5.47 -19.80
C ASN A 49 7.65 -4.20 -20.22
N ASP A 50 8.31 -3.52 -19.28
CA ASP A 50 9.29 -2.51 -19.64
C ASP A 50 10.57 -2.71 -18.85
N THR A 51 11.64 -2.91 -19.60
CA THR A 51 12.91 -3.51 -19.20
C THR A 51 13.83 -2.55 -18.45
N GLN A 52 13.30 -1.50 -17.83
CA GLN A 52 14.14 -0.48 -17.18
C GLN A 52 13.38 0.32 -16.12
N TRP A 53 13.12 -0.31 -14.97
CA TRP A 53 13.06 0.43 -13.71
C TRP A 53 13.89 -0.33 -12.69
N ASP A 54 14.92 0.36 -12.18
CA ASP A 54 15.92 -0.17 -11.27
C ASP A 54 15.30 -1.02 -10.16
N SER A 55 15.52 -2.32 -10.27
CA SER A 55 15.49 -3.27 -9.18
C SER A 55 16.69 -3.00 -8.26
N THR A 56 16.61 -1.89 -7.52
CA THR A 56 17.34 -1.75 -6.26
C THR A 56 16.35 -1.37 -5.16
N SER A 57 15.30 -2.17 -5.01
CA SER A 57 14.64 -2.29 -3.72
C SER A 57 14.71 -3.77 -3.32
N PRO A 58 15.25 -4.09 -2.15
CA PRO A 58 15.45 -5.47 -1.74
C PRO A 58 14.10 -6.21 -1.73
N PRO A 59 14.10 -7.53 -2.02
CA PRO A 59 12.93 -8.37 -1.87
C PRO A 59 12.67 -8.54 -0.38
N VAL A 60 12.02 -7.57 0.26
CA VAL A 60 11.61 -7.71 1.67
C VAL A 60 10.16 -8.17 1.68
N THR A 61 9.95 -9.34 1.11
CA THR A 61 9.09 -10.34 1.75
C THR A 61 9.87 -10.94 2.93
N GLU A 62 10.39 -10.11 3.83
CA GLU A 62 10.68 -10.62 5.15
C GLU A 62 9.32 -10.72 5.81
N ALA A 63 8.83 -11.95 5.96
CA ALA A 63 7.89 -12.26 7.01
C ALA A 63 8.58 -11.84 8.32
N VAL A 64 8.39 -10.57 8.69
CA VAL A 64 8.90 -9.97 9.91
C VAL A 64 8.41 -10.89 11.02
N ASN A 65 9.32 -11.58 11.70
CA ASN A 65 8.96 -12.46 12.81
C ASN A 65 8.53 -11.58 13.99
N LEU A 66 7.26 -11.18 14.01
CA LEU A 66 6.66 -10.40 15.09
C LEU A 66 7.01 -10.95 16.49
N PRO A 67 6.99 -12.28 16.73
CA PRO A 67 7.37 -12.83 18.02
C PRO A 67 8.84 -12.55 18.38
N ALA A 68 9.74 -12.55 17.40
CA ALA A 68 11.16 -12.30 17.62
C ALA A 68 11.45 -10.81 17.87
N ILE A 69 10.72 -9.90 17.22
CA ILE A 69 10.88 -8.46 17.43
C ILE A 69 10.26 -8.03 18.76
N CYS A 70 9.15 -8.65 19.14
CA CYS A 70 8.50 -8.44 20.43
C CYS A 70 9.17 -9.20 21.58
N ASP A 71 10.26 -9.92 21.33
CA ASP A 71 11.01 -10.63 22.37
C ASP A 71 11.45 -9.62 23.45
N LYS A 72 11.01 -9.87 24.69
CA LYS A 72 11.24 -9.01 25.87
C LYS A 72 10.67 -7.58 25.78
N LYS A 73 9.76 -7.30 24.83
CA LYS A 73 9.09 -6.00 24.66
C LYS A 73 7.57 -6.08 24.90
N LEU A 74 7.15 -6.94 25.81
CA LEU A 74 5.74 -7.14 26.15
C LEU A 74 5.13 -5.84 26.71
N GLY A 75 3.99 -5.42 26.16
CA GLY A 75 3.29 -4.17 26.49
C GLY A 75 3.84 -2.92 25.79
N GLN A 76 4.80 -3.06 24.87
CA GLN A 76 5.39 -1.90 24.16
C GLN A 76 4.86 -1.75 22.73
N LEU A 77 4.85 -0.50 22.28
CA LEU A 77 4.57 -0.15 20.89
C LEU A 77 5.89 0.22 20.22
N ILE A 78 6.22 -0.43 19.12
CA ILE A 78 7.49 -0.26 18.42
C ILE A 78 7.26 0.07 16.93
N PRO A 79 8.17 0.81 16.28
CA PRO A 79 8.09 1.07 14.86
C PRO A 79 8.16 -0.21 14.03
N TYR A 80 7.46 -0.24 12.89
CA TYR A 80 7.59 -1.34 11.94
C TYR A 80 8.89 -1.18 11.11
N PRO A 81 9.70 -2.23 10.97
CA PRO A 81 10.95 -2.15 10.21
C PRO A 81 10.65 -1.93 8.72
N GLY A 82 11.10 -0.80 8.17
CA GLY A 82 10.94 -0.47 6.75
C GLY A 82 9.63 0.21 6.37
N ASP A 83 8.68 0.42 7.30
CA ASP A 83 7.44 1.16 7.02
C ASP A 83 7.04 2.09 8.18
N CYS A 84 7.24 3.39 8.00
CA CYS A 84 6.87 4.43 8.95
C CYS A 84 5.35 4.58 9.15
N THR A 85 4.52 4.05 8.25
CA THR A 85 3.06 4.15 8.36
C THR A 85 2.47 3.09 9.29
N ARG A 86 3.31 2.19 9.82
CA ARG A 86 2.90 1.06 10.64
C ARG A 86 3.71 0.98 11.92
N PHE A 87 3.10 0.39 12.92
CA PHE A 87 3.74 0.06 14.18
C PHE A 87 3.29 -1.31 14.66
N ILE A 88 4.12 -1.93 15.48
CA ILE A 88 3.85 -3.23 16.06
C ILE A 88 3.46 -3.00 17.52
N HIS A 89 2.30 -3.52 17.90
CA HIS A 89 1.90 -3.60 19.28
C HIS A 89 2.29 -4.96 19.82
N CYS A 90 3.32 -4.98 20.67
CA CYS A 90 3.84 -6.19 21.27
C CYS A 90 3.06 -6.53 22.52
N ASP A 91 2.05 -7.39 22.38
CA ASP A 91 1.30 -7.97 23.51
C ASP A 91 1.51 -9.50 23.52
N TYR A 92 0.72 -10.25 24.30
CA TYR A 92 0.73 -11.71 24.29
C TYR A 92 0.55 -12.29 22.86
N LEU A 93 -0.20 -11.58 22.03
CA LEU A 93 -0.31 -11.79 20.59
C LEU A 93 0.12 -10.50 19.87
N PRO A 94 1.33 -10.43 19.31
CA PRO A 94 1.80 -9.23 18.65
C PRO A 94 1.04 -9.02 17.34
N PHE A 95 0.66 -7.77 17.07
CA PHE A 95 -0.05 -7.40 15.85
C PHE A 95 0.45 -6.08 15.28
N VAL A 96 0.35 -5.94 13.96
CA VAL A 96 0.71 -4.71 13.25
C VAL A 96 -0.51 -3.82 13.14
N LYS A 97 -0.36 -2.54 13.47
CA LYS A 97 -1.36 -1.49 13.25
C LYS A 97 -0.84 -0.48 12.25
N THR A 98 -1.73 -0.02 11.37
CA THR A 98 -1.45 1.01 10.38
C THR A 98 -2.01 2.35 10.89
N CYS A 99 -1.21 3.40 10.76
CA CYS A 99 -1.62 4.76 11.06
C CYS A 99 -2.66 5.27 10.04
N PRO A 100 -3.56 6.20 10.44
CA PRO A 100 -4.51 6.82 9.53
C PRO A 100 -3.82 7.59 8.39
N GLN A 101 -4.57 7.91 7.34
CA GLN A 101 -4.04 8.55 6.12
C GLN A 101 -3.13 9.76 6.42
N TYR A 102 -1.94 9.75 5.82
CA TYR A 102 -0.88 10.78 5.95
C TYR A 102 -0.28 10.94 7.36
N LEU A 103 -0.40 9.92 8.22
CA LEU A 103 0.27 9.88 9.53
C LEU A 103 1.32 8.75 9.57
N PHE A 104 2.33 8.98 10.39
CA PHE A 104 3.47 8.11 10.61
C PHE A 104 3.62 7.79 12.09
N TRP A 105 4.18 6.62 12.40
CA TRP A 105 4.46 6.24 13.77
C TRP A 105 5.55 7.13 14.37
N ASN A 106 5.24 7.74 15.51
CA ASN A 106 6.16 8.51 16.32
C ASN A 106 6.46 7.72 17.60
N SER A 107 7.66 7.12 17.67
CA SER A 107 8.09 6.30 18.81
C SER A 107 8.32 7.09 20.10
N LEU A 108 8.51 8.42 20.01
CA LEU A 108 8.65 9.30 21.18
C LEU A 108 7.29 9.57 21.85
N LEU A 109 6.25 9.75 21.03
CA LEU A 109 4.89 10.02 21.50
C LEU A 109 4.02 8.75 21.63
N LEU A 110 4.54 7.61 21.18
CA LEU A 110 3.83 6.33 21.10
C LEU A 110 2.48 6.44 20.37
N THR A 111 2.43 7.27 19.31
CA THR A 111 1.22 7.58 18.57
C THR A 111 1.51 7.88 17.10
N CYS A 112 0.45 7.95 16.28
CA CYS A 112 0.53 8.37 14.90
C CYS A 112 0.56 9.91 14.82
N ASP A 113 1.61 10.46 14.22
CA ASP A 113 1.83 11.90 14.06
C ASP A 113 2.32 12.22 12.64
N LYS A 114 2.58 13.49 12.32
CA LYS A 114 3.03 13.94 11.00
C LYS A 114 4.50 13.62 10.72
N ILE A 115 5.22 13.04 11.67
CA ILE A 115 6.66 12.75 11.60
C ILE A 115 6.92 11.29 11.93
N CYS A 116 7.87 10.68 11.20
CA CYS A 116 8.38 9.35 11.51
C CYS A 116 9.61 9.50 12.39
N VAL A 117 9.56 8.96 13.62
CA VAL A 117 10.65 9.01 14.60
C VAL A 117 10.80 7.66 15.28
#